data_AF-A0A8J2FT61-F1
#
_entry.id   AF-A0A8J2FT61-F1
#
_cell.length_a   1.000
_cell.length_b   1.000
_cell.length_c   1.000
_cell.angle_alpha   90.00
_cell.angle_beta   90.00
_cell.angle_gamma   90.00
#
_symmetry.space_group_name_H-M   'P 1'
#
loop_
_entity.id
_entity.type
_entity.pdbx_description
1 polymer ?
#
loop_
_entity_poly.entity_id
_entity_poly.type
_entity_poly.pdbx_seq_one_letter_code
_entity_poly.pdbx_strand_id
1 'polypeptide(L)'
;MNENMLNNLGGPAGANTTSSSSSTFKKKDHGGGYYKSAPSSNKSNMISVDASTLRAIKEEVGSLQSSLHRTRSQIPELQRRLQEEEAKVIALQSRGAEELRQKDLRIRELELANEAAKTDLPLGPQLQELYTDLSRAREREQTLIAEKEEVQQRSTAQIAELQSTVDEQKGRLGKYEELQRKWTQAARLDEQKMRDLHARIEELETALGRS
;
A
#
# COMPACT_ATOMS: atom_id res chain seq x y z
N MET A 1 27.70 41.12 2.91
CA MET A 1 27.25 40.72 1.56
C MET A 1 26.52 39.41 1.73
N ASN A 2 25.19 39.48 1.69
CA ASN A 2 24.26 38.35 1.85
C ASN A 2 23.51 38.12 0.52
N GLU A 3 22.99 36.89 0.42
CA GLU A 3 21.71 36.48 -0.19
C GLU A 3 21.73 35.67 -1.49
N ASN A 4 21.15 34.47 -1.32
CA ASN A 4 20.10 33.85 -2.14
C ASN A 4 20.42 33.38 -3.56
N MET A 5 20.57 32.05 -3.68
CA MET A 5 20.25 31.29 -4.89
C MET A 5 19.34 30.11 -4.50
N LEU A 6 18.05 30.41 -4.36
CA LEU A 6 16.93 29.47 -4.39
C LEU A 6 16.21 29.68 -5.73
N ASN A 7 16.14 28.63 -6.57
CA ASN A 7 14.87 28.09 -7.07
C ASN A 7 15.11 27.07 -8.19
N ASN A 8 14.68 25.85 -7.88
CA ASN A 8 14.68 24.67 -8.73
C ASN A 8 13.21 24.26 -8.90
N LEU A 9 12.54 24.69 -9.98
CA LEU A 9 11.21 24.21 -10.38
C LEU A 9 11.07 24.32 -11.91
N GLY A 10 10.99 23.18 -12.58
CA GLY A 10 10.76 23.09 -14.02
C GLY A 10 10.91 21.67 -14.56
N GLY A 11 10.08 20.74 -14.07
CA GLY A 11 10.04 19.37 -14.59
C GLY A 11 9.25 19.26 -15.91
N PRO A 12 9.68 18.41 -16.87
CA PRO A 12 8.97 18.15 -18.12
C PRO A 12 8.26 16.78 -18.16
N ALA A 13 7.36 16.65 -19.16
CA ALA A 13 6.93 15.44 -19.89
C ALA A 13 5.94 14.45 -19.25
N GLY A 14 4.86 14.15 -19.98
CA GLY A 14 3.96 13.01 -19.71
C GLY A 14 2.62 13.07 -20.44
N ALA A 15 2.61 12.71 -21.72
CA ALA A 15 1.50 12.72 -22.67
C ALA A 15 0.15 12.17 -22.15
N ASN A 16 -0.93 12.93 -22.40
CA ASN A 16 -2.28 12.40 -22.45
C ASN A 16 -2.82 12.58 -23.88
N THR A 17 -2.68 11.54 -24.69
CA THR A 17 -3.26 11.46 -26.04
C THR A 17 -4.06 10.17 -26.16
N THR A 18 -5.38 10.25 -26.03
CA THR A 18 -6.26 9.29 -26.67
C THR A 18 -7.30 10.06 -27.48
N SER A 19 -6.99 10.13 -28.77
CA SER A 19 -7.87 10.42 -29.89
C SER A 19 -9.21 9.71 -29.77
N SER A 20 -10.31 10.46 -29.77
CA SER A 20 -11.61 9.96 -30.19
C SER A 20 -11.96 10.61 -31.51
N SER A 21 -11.76 9.84 -32.58
CA SER A 21 -12.00 10.23 -33.96
C SER A 21 -13.47 10.56 -34.17
N SER A 22 -13.74 11.84 -34.38
CA SER A 22 -15.01 12.34 -34.91
C SER A 22 -15.11 11.94 -36.38
N SER A 23 -16.06 11.05 -36.70
CA SER A 23 -16.43 10.72 -38.07
C SER A 23 -17.80 11.33 -38.35
N THR A 24 -17.79 12.46 -39.05
CA THR A 24 -18.95 12.96 -39.79
C THR A 24 -19.03 12.25 -41.13
N PHE A 25 -20.12 11.52 -41.41
CA PHE A 25 -20.50 11.21 -42.79
C PHE A 25 -21.98 11.50 -43.02
N LYS A 26 -22.25 12.20 -44.14
CA LYS A 26 -23.50 12.86 -44.51
C LYS A 26 -24.53 11.90 -45.11
N LYS A 27 -25.80 12.29 -44.91
CA LYS A 27 -27.05 12.00 -45.66
C LYS A 27 -26.94 11.17 -46.94
N LYS A 28 -27.88 10.22 -47.07
CA LYS A 28 -28.64 10.03 -48.31
C LYS A 28 -30.09 9.68 -47.96
N ASP A 29 -30.99 10.59 -48.29
CA ASP A 29 -32.40 10.30 -48.50
C ASP A 29 -32.51 9.30 -49.68
N HIS A 30 -33.39 8.30 -49.58
CA HIS A 30 -34.30 7.81 -50.62
C HIS A 30 -35.24 6.78 -49.98
N GLY A 31 -36.54 6.98 -50.19
CA GLY A 31 -37.60 6.14 -49.65
C GLY A 31 -37.89 4.90 -50.49
N GLY A 32 -39.02 4.29 -50.15
CA GLY A 32 -39.72 3.36 -51.02
C GLY A 32 -39.45 1.88 -50.75
N GLY A 33 -40.26 1.30 -49.86
CA GLY A 33 -41.14 0.20 -50.23
C GLY A 33 -40.57 -1.22 -50.30
N TYR A 34 -41.51 -2.13 -50.03
CA TYR A 34 -41.59 -3.55 -50.42
C TYR A 34 -41.03 -4.58 -49.43
N TYR A 35 -42.00 -5.11 -48.67
CA TYR A 35 -42.04 -6.38 -47.95
C TYR A 35 -41.11 -7.47 -48.49
N LYS A 36 -40.34 -8.10 -47.60
CA LYS A 36 -39.96 -9.52 -47.69
C LYS A 36 -39.64 -10.05 -46.29
N SER A 37 -40.41 -11.06 -45.89
CA SER A 37 -40.38 -11.76 -44.61
C SER A 37 -38.99 -12.30 -44.27
N ALA A 38 -38.54 -12.10 -43.02
CA ALA A 38 -37.34 -12.73 -42.48
C ALA A 38 -37.71 -13.96 -41.63
N PRO A 39 -36.97 -15.07 -41.72
CA PRO A 39 -37.10 -16.19 -40.78
C PRO A 39 -36.44 -15.79 -39.45
N SER A 40 -37.22 -15.84 -38.37
CA SER A 40 -36.72 -15.72 -36.99
C SER A 40 -35.75 -16.87 -36.70
N SER A 41 -34.46 -16.56 -36.58
CA SER A 41 -33.45 -17.48 -36.03
C SER A 41 -32.69 -16.78 -34.91
N ASN A 42 -33.36 -16.65 -33.76
CA ASN A 42 -32.66 -16.43 -32.50
C ASN A 42 -31.92 -17.73 -32.13
N LYS A 43 -30.67 -17.85 -32.57
CA LYS A 43 -29.73 -18.81 -31.98
C LYS A 43 -29.27 -18.26 -30.62
N SER A 44 -29.99 -18.66 -29.58
CA SER A 44 -29.62 -18.47 -28.18
C SER A 44 -28.32 -19.24 -27.92
N ASN A 45 -27.20 -18.53 -27.80
CA ASN A 45 -25.95 -19.13 -27.32
C ASN A 45 -26.05 -19.27 -25.78
N MET A 46 -26.76 -20.30 -25.32
CA MET A 46 -26.79 -20.66 -23.90
C MET A 46 -25.43 -21.29 -23.53
N ILE A 47 -24.56 -20.51 -22.91
CA ILE A 47 -23.43 -21.05 -22.15
C ILE A 47 -24.06 -21.75 -20.94
N SER A 48 -24.14 -23.08 -20.98
CA SER A 48 -24.48 -23.89 -19.80
C SER A 48 -23.30 -23.84 -18.85
N VAL A 49 -23.52 -23.32 -17.64
CA VAL A 49 -22.54 -23.47 -16.56
C VAL A 49 -22.90 -24.77 -15.84
N ASP A 50 -22.00 -25.73 -15.97
CA ASP A 50 -22.13 -27.07 -15.44
C ASP A 50 -22.21 -27.02 -13.91
N ALA A 51 -22.97 -27.93 -13.29
CA ALA A 51 -23.13 -27.99 -11.84
C ALA A 51 -21.79 -28.18 -11.07
N SER A 52 -20.78 -28.76 -11.73
CA SER A 52 -19.41 -28.88 -11.22
C SER A 52 -18.75 -27.51 -11.08
N THR A 53 -18.92 -26.63 -12.06
CA THR A 53 -18.43 -25.25 -12.04
C THR A 53 -19.09 -24.51 -10.89
N LEU A 54 -20.42 -24.53 -10.77
CA LEU A 54 -21.17 -23.92 -9.65
C LEU A 54 -20.76 -24.43 -8.25
N ARG A 55 -20.39 -25.71 -8.13
CA ARG A 55 -19.89 -26.27 -6.87
C ARG A 55 -18.50 -25.74 -6.53
N ALA A 56 -17.57 -25.79 -7.49
CA ALA A 56 -16.27 -25.14 -7.34
C ALA A 56 -16.47 -23.68 -6.96
N ILE A 57 -17.55 -23.07 -7.48
CA ILE A 57 -17.83 -21.68 -7.19
C ILE A 57 -18.10 -21.39 -5.73
N LYS A 58 -19.00 -22.18 -5.17
CA LYS A 58 -19.45 -22.04 -3.80
C LYS A 58 -18.33 -22.31 -2.80
N GLU A 59 -17.44 -23.26 -3.12
CA GLU A 59 -16.27 -23.58 -2.30
C GLU A 59 -15.26 -22.43 -2.26
N GLU A 60 -14.97 -21.81 -3.41
CA GLU A 60 -14.06 -20.67 -3.48
C GLU A 60 -14.62 -19.46 -2.70
N VAL A 61 -15.92 -19.18 -2.82
CA VAL A 61 -16.59 -18.13 -2.04
C VAL A 61 -16.51 -18.39 -0.53
N GLY A 62 -16.73 -19.64 -0.10
CA GLY A 62 -16.61 -20.02 1.32
C GLY A 62 -15.19 -19.86 1.86
N SER A 63 -14.19 -20.23 1.05
CA SER A 63 -12.77 -20.03 1.37
C SER A 63 -12.42 -18.56 1.50
N LEU A 64 -12.87 -17.72 0.55
CA LEU A 64 -12.64 -16.29 0.56
C LEU A 64 -13.32 -15.58 1.74
N GLN A 65 -14.56 -15.94 2.07
CA GLN A 65 -15.26 -15.41 3.24
C GLN A 65 -14.53 -15.75 4.55
N SER A 66 -14.02 -16.98 4.65
CA SER A 66 -13.20 -17.42 5.79
C SER A 66 -11.90 -16.63 5.89
N SER A 67 -11.24 -16.38 4.74
CA SER A 67 -10.02 -15.57 4.67
C SER A 67 -10.27 -14.10 5.03
N LEU A 68 -11.37 -13.52 4.53
CA LEU A 68 -11.82 -12.16 4.87
C LEU A 68 -12.12 -12.04 6.37
N HIS A 69 -12.75 -13.06 6.96
CA HIS A 69 -13.04 -13.04 8.39
C HIS A 69 -11.75 -13.13 9.23
N ARG A 70 -10.79 -13.98 8.83
CA ARG A 70 -9.48 -14.07 9.48
C ARG A 70 -8.71 -12.75 9.42
N THR A 71 -8.63 -12.14 8.24
CA THR A 71 -7.94 -10.85 8.07
C THR A 71 -8.63 -9.71 8.82
N ARG A 72 -9.97 -9.62 8.79
CA ARG A 72 -10.70 -8.67 9.64
C ARG A 72 -10.43 -8.86 11.12
N SER A 73 -10.31 -10.10 11.57
CA SER A 73 -10.03 -10.41 12.97
C SER A 73 -8.61 -10.01 13.40
N GLN A 74 -7.67 -9.83 12.45
CA GLN A 74 -6.31 -9.39 12.72
C GLN A 74 -6.18 -7.87 12.82
N ILE A 75 -7.11 -7.09 12.25
CA ILE A 75 -7.06 -5.62 12.24
C ILE A 75 -6.93 -5.02 13.66
N PRO A 76 -7.72 -5.44 14.67
CA PRO A 76 -7.61 -4.86 16.01
C PRO A 76 -6.25 -5.11 16.66
N GLU A 77 -5.67 -6.30 16.45
CA GLU A 77 -4.35 -6.64 17.00
C GLU A 77 -3.23 -5.84 16.33
N LEU A 78 -3.33 -5.60 15.01
CA LEU A 78 -2.38 -4.74 14.31
C LEU A 78 -2.50 -3.27 14.75
N GLN A 79 -3.71 -2.77 14.98
CA GLN A 79 -3.92 -1.43 15.51
C GLN A 79 -3.35 -1.28 16.93
N ARG A 80 -3.55 -2.30 17.78
CA ARG A 80 -2.97 -2.33 19.13
C ARG A 80 -1.45 -2.28 19.09
N ARG A 81 -0.82 -3.09 18.24
CA ARG A 81 0.65 -3.10 18.07
C ARG A 81 1.19 -1.76 17.56
N LEU A 82 0.48 -1.12 16.62
CA LEU A 82 0.86 0.20 16.13
C LEU A 82 0.86 1.23 17.26
N GLN A 83 -0.18 1.26 18.10
CA GLN A 83 -0.25 2.15 19.25
C GLN A 83 0.85 1.88 20.28
N GLU A 84 1.17 0.62 20.55
CA GLU A 84 2.28 0.25 21.45
C GLU A 84 3.63 0.74 20.92
N GLU A 85 3.89 0.58 19.62
CA GLU A 85 5.14 1.05 19.01
C GLU A 85 5.22 2.58 18.97
N GLU A 86 4.13 3.28 18.67
CA GLU A 86 4.08 4.75 18.76
C GLU A 86 4.42 5.24 20.17
N ALA A 87 3.86 4.60 21.20
CA ALA A 87 4.15 4.94 22.59
C ALA A 87 5.63 4.69 22.94
N LYS A 88 6.22 3.59 22.46
CA LYS A 88 7.66 3.31 22.65
C LYS A 88 8.54 4.36 21.99
N VAL A 89 8.22 4.78 20.77
CA VAL A 89 8.96 5.83 20.06
C VAL A 89 8.95 7.13 20.86
N ILE A 90 7.79 7.57 21.35
CA ILE A 90 7.66 8.78 22.17
C ILE A 90 8.49 8.66 23.46
N ALA A 91 8.43 7.50 24.13
CA ALA A 91 9.18 7.26 25.35
C ALA A 91 10.70 7.29 25.11
N LEU A 92 11.17 6.65 24.03
CA LEU A 92 12.58 6.63 23.66
C LEU A 92 13.09 8.02 23.27
N GLN A 93 12.30 8.81 22.52
CA GLN A 93 12.65 10.19 22.19
C GLN A 93 12.76 11.06 23.43
N SER A 94 11.80 10.95 24.35
CA SER A 94 11.79 11.69 25.61
C SER A 94 13.00 11.34 26.47
N ARG A 95 13.32 10.04 26.56
CA ARG A 95 14.48 9.55 27.30
C ARG A 95 15.80 10.01 26.68
N GLY A 96 15.95 9.91 25.36
CA GLY A 96 17.15 10.36 24.66
C GLY A 96 17.37 11.87 24.81
N ALA A 97 16.30 12.66 24.76
CA ALA A 97 16.37 14.11 25.00
C ALA A 97 16.82 14.44 26.44
N GLU A 98 16.33 13.70 27.43
CA GLU A 98 16.73 13.89 28.83
C GLU A 98 18.18 13.44 29.08
N GLU A 99 18.61 12.32 28.50
CA GLU A 99 20.01 11.86 28.60
C GLU A 99 20.99 12.86 27.96
N LEU A 100 20.62 13.48 26.82
CA LEU A 100 21.41 14.55 26.22
C LEU A 100 21.46 15.79 27.12
N ARG A 101 20.33 16.21 27.68
CA ARG A 101 20.26 17.33 28.61
C ARG A 101 21.14 17.13 29.84
N GLN A 102 21.18 15.90 30.38
CA GLN A 102 22.05 15.57 31.51
C GLN A 102 23.53 15.59 31.14
N LYS A 103 23.89 15.11 29.94
CA LYS A 103 25.27 15.20 29.43
C LYS A 103 25.71 16.64 29.23
N ASP A 104 24.85 17.50 28.69
CA ASP A 104 25.15 18.93 28.51
C ASP A 104 25.38 19.64 29.86
N LEU A 105 24.56 19.32 30.87
CA LEU A 105 24.76 19.84 32.23
C LEU A 105 26.10 19.36 32.81
N ARG A 106 26.44 18.09 32.61
CA ARG A 106 27.71 17.52 33.09
C ARG A 106 28.93 18.12 32.38
N ILE A 107 28.83 18.41 31.08
CA ILE A 107 29.88 19.11 30.33
C ILE A 107 30.09 20.50 30.92
N ARG A 108 29.03 21.28 31.16
CA ARG A 108 29.15 22.60 31.80
C ARG A 108 29.78 22.56 33.19
N GLU A 109 29.42 21.57 34.01
CA GLU A 109 30.07 21.37 35.31
C GLU A 109 31.57 21.10 35.17
N LEU A 110 31.95 20.24 34.22
CA LEU A 110 33.35 19.92 33.96
C LEU A 110 34.11 21.12 33.38
N GLU A 111 33.48 21.93 32.53
CA GLU A 111 34.04 23.18 32.01
C GLU A 111 34.29 24.18 33.15
N LEU A 112 33.32 24.37 34.06
CA LEU A 112 33.48 25.23 35.23
C LEU A 112 34.59 24.73 36.18
N ALA A 113 34.64 23.42 36.42
CA ALA A 113 35.70 22.82 37.22
C ALA A 113 37.09 22.95 36.55
N ASN A 114 37.14 22.87 35.22
CA ASN A 114 38.36 23.05 34.44
C ASN A 114 38.84 24.50 34.48
N GLU A 115 37.94 25.48 34.31
CA GLU A 115 38.28 26.90 34.46
C GLU A 115 38.74 27.24 35.88
N ALA A 116 38.14 26.64 36.91
CA ALA A 116 38.63 26.78 38.29
C ALA A 116 40.03 26.16 38.46
N ALA A 117 40.27 24.96 37.91
CA ALA A 117 41.57 24.29 38.00
C ALA A 117 42.69 25.01 37.22
N LYS A 118 42.37 25.71 36.13
CA LYS A 118 43.32 26.55 35.37
C LYS A 118 43.88 27.71 36.20
N THR A 119 43.17 28.15 37.24
CA THR A 119 43.63 29.25 38.09
C THR A 119 44.68 28.84 39.13
N ASP A 120 44.90 27.54 39.40
CA ASP A 120 45.66 27.09 40.57
C ASP A 120 46.85 26.10 40.36
N LEU A 121 47.12 25.49 39.18
CA LEU A 121 48.20 24.47 39.09
C LEU A 121 49.11 24.48 37.82
N PRO A 122 50.35 23.95 37.88
CA PRO A 122 51.38 24.05 36.83
C PRO A 122 51.13 23.04 35.67
N LEU A 123 51.16 23.56 34.45
CA LEU A 123 50.35 23.09 33.31
C LEU A 123 50.99 22.06 32.33
N GLY A 124 52.17 21.48 32.59
CA GLY A 124 52.88 20.68 31.57
C GLY A 124 52.28 19.29 31.26
N PRO A 125 52.35 18.31 32.20
CA PRO A 125 51.99 16.91 31.92
C PRO A 125 50.48 16.66 31.84
N GLN A 126 49.68 17.38 32.64
CA GLN A 126 48.23 17.20 32.73
C GLN A 126 47.49 17.66 31.46
N LEU A 127 47.98 18.72 30.80
CA LEU A 127 47.46 19.16 29.50
C LEU A 127 47.71 18.13 28.40
N GLN A 128 48.86 17.44 28.46
CA GLN A 128 49.20 16.42 27.47
C GLN A 128 48.33 15.18 27.60
N GLU A 129 48.00 14.77 28.83
CA GLU A 129 47.04 13.70 29.11
C GLU A 129 45.63 14.06 28.62
N LEU A 130 45.14 15.27 28.94
CA LEU A 130 43.85 15.77 28.44
C LEU A 130 43.77 15.80 26.91
N TYR A 131 44.85 16.20 26.23
CA TYR A 131 44.91 16.18 24.77
C TYR A 131 44.85 14.75 24.21
N THR A 132 45.52 13.80 24.85
CA THR A 132 45.48 12.39 24.42
C THR A 132 44.09 11.79 24.61
N ASP A 133 43.44 12.09 25.73
CA ASP A 133 42.08 11.63 25.98
C ASP A 133 41.05 12.27 25.05
N LEU A 134 41.22 13.56 24.72
CA LEU A 134 40.39 14.24 23.72
C LEU A 134 40.55 13.62 22.32
N SER A 135 41.78 13.26 21.91
CA SER A 135 42.01 12.54 20.66
C SER A 135 41.33 11.18 20.64
N ARG A 136 41.45 10.39 21.72
CA ARG A 136 40.77 9.09 21.83
C ARG A 136 39.25 9.24 21.80
N ALA A 137 38.71 10.27 22.48
CA ALA A 137 37.28 10.57 22.46
C ALA A 137 36.81 10.91 21.05
N ARG A 138 37.59 11.70 20.31
CA ARG A 138 37.29 12.07 18.92
C ARG A 138 37.35 10.87 17.96
N GLU A 139 38.32 9.97 18.12
CA GLU A 139 38.38 8.72 17.34
C GLU A 139 37.18 7.81 17.61
N ARG A 140 36.77 7.69 18.89
CA ARG A 140 35.56 6.96 19.27
C ARG A 140 34.31 7.58 18.66
N GLU A 141 34.20 8.90 18.68
CA GLU A 141 33.08 9.62 18.08
C GLU A 141 33.01 9.39 16.56
N GLN A 142 34.14 9.44 15.86
CA GLN A 142 34.19 9.13 14.42
C GLN A 142 33.75 7.69 14.11
N THR A 143 34.15 6.74 14.96
CA THR A 143 33.75 5.33 14.81
C THR A 143 32.25 5.17 15.00
N LEU A 144 31.67 5.82 16.02
CA LEU A 144 30.22 5.80 16.26
C LEU A 144 29.42 6.47 15.15
N ILE A 145 29.95 7.53 14.53
CA ILE A 145 29.33 8.17 13.37
C ILE A 145 29.29 7.19 12.19
N ALA A 146 30.41 6.50 11.91
CA ALA A 146 30.46 5.52 10.83
C ALA A 146 29.51 4.33 11.06
N GLU A 147 29.44 3.80 12.28
CA GLU A 147 28.49 2.74 12.65
C GLU A 147 27.03 3.19 12.49
N LYS A 148 26.73 4.43 12.90
CA LYS A 148 25.39 5.02 12.73
C LYS A 148 25.02 5.13 11.25
N GLU A 149 25.93 5.59 10.40
CA GLU A 149 25.71 5.69 8.96
C GLU A 149 25.47 4.31 8.34
N GLU A 150 26.23 3.30 8.74
CA GLU A 150 26.05 1.93 8.26
C GLU A 150 24.68 1.36 8.67
N VAL A 151 24.28 1.52 9.93
CA VAL A 151 22.95 1.11 10.42
C VAL A 151 21.85 1.84 9.64
N GLN A 152 22.02 3.13 9.37
CA GLN A 152 21.04 3.91 8.63
C GLN A 152 20.92 3.45 7.18
N GLN A 153 22.03 3.13 6.51
CA GLN A 153 22.01 2.56 5.16
C GLN A 153 21.30 1.20 5.14
N ARG A 154 21.63 0.30 6.08
CA ARG A 154 20.98 -1.02 6.19
C ARG A 154 19.46 -0.88 6.43
N SER A 155 19.05 0.02 7.32
CA SER A 155 17.62 0.26 7.59
C SER A 155 16.88 0.80 6.36
N THR A 156 17.51 1.69 5.59
CA THR A 156 16.92 2.26 4.38
C THR A 156 16.74 1.19 3.30
N ALA A 157 17.71 0.30 3.13
CA ALA A 157 17.62 -0.83 2.21
C ALA A 157 16.49 -1.79 2.60
N GLN A 158 16.37 -2.11 3.90
CA GLN A 158 15.31 -2.99 4.39
C GLN A 158 13.91 -2.39 4.21
N ILE A 159 13.76 -1.08 4.40
CA ILE A 159 12.49 -0.38 4.14
C ILE A 159 12.11 -0.49 2.65
N ALA A 160 13.07 -0.31 1.74
CA ALA A 160 12.83 -0.42 0.30
C ALA A 160 12.38 -1.83 -0.11
N GLU A 161 12.99 -2.87 0.46
CA GLU A 161 12.61 -4.27 0.24
C GLU A 161 11.19 -4.56 0.74
N LEU A 162 10.84 -4.08 1.94
CA LEU A 162 9.50 -4.22 2.50
C LEU A 162 8.45 -3.49 1.65
N GLN A 163 8.77 -2.29 1.15
CA GLN A 163 7.89 -1.54 0.25
C GLN A 163 7.61 -2.30 -1.04
N SER A 164 8.65 -2.87 -1.67
CA SER A 164 8.50 -3.72 -2.86
C SER A 164 7.56 -4.90 -2.58
N THR A 165 7.74 -5.57 -1.44
CA THR A 165 6.90 -6.70 -1.03
C THR A 165 5.44 -6.29 -0.83
N VAL A 166 5.19 -5.14 -0.22
CA VAL A 166 3.83 -4.59 -0.03
C VAL A 166 3.17 -4.31 -1.39
N ASP A 167 3.89 -3.73 -2.33
CA ASP A 167 3.35 -3.41 -3.65
C ASP A 167 3.03 -4.66 -4.46
N GLU A 168 3.87 -5.70 -4.39
CA GLU A 168 3.56 -7.02 -4.95
C GLU A 168 2.28 -7.62 -4.34
N GLN A 169 2.14 -7.55 -3.01
CA GLN A 169 0.96 -8.07 -2.32
C GLN A 169 -0.31 -7.30 -2.70
N LYS A 170 -0.25 -5.96 -2.81
CA LYS A 170 -1.37 -5.15 -3.32
C LYS A 170 -1.76 -5.55 -4.74
N GLY A 171 -0.78 -5.78 -5.61
CA GLY A 171 -1.02 -6.27 -6.97
C GLY A 171 -1.74 -7.63 -6.99
N ARG A 172 -1.33 -8.55 -6.11
CA ARG A 172 -2.01 -9.85 -5.95
C ARG A 172 -3.43 -9.69 -5.41
N LEU A 173 -3.64 -8.84 -4.42
CA LEU A 173 -4.96 -8.55 -3.86
C LEU A 173 -5.91 -8.00 -4.92
N GLY A 174 -5.47 -7.05 -5.75
CA GLY A 174 -6.29 -6.51 -6.83
C GLY A 174 -6.74 -7.57 -7.83
N LYS A 175 -5.87 -8.54 -8.15
CA LYS A 175 -6.24 -9.70 -9.01
C LYS A 175 -7.30 -10.59 -8.34
N TYR A 176 -7.18 -10.85 -7.04
CA TYR A 176 -8.19 -11.62 -6.30
C TYR A 176 -9.54 -10.91 -6.24
N GLU A 177 -9.55 -9.59 -6.02
CA GLU A 177 -10.78 -8.80 -6.03
C GLU A 177 -11.46 -8.81 -7.41
N GLU A 178 -10.69 -8.70 -8.49
CA GLU A 178 -11.23 -8.79 -9.85
C GLU A 178 -11.82 -10.18 -10.13
N LEU A 179 -11.12 -11.24 -9.72
CA LEU A 179 -11.61 -12.61 -9.84
C LEU A 179 -12.92 -12.76 -9.07
N GLN A 180 -12.97 -12.32 -7.80
CA GLN A 180 -14.17 -12.36 -6.97
C GLN A 180 -15.35 -11.59 -7.60
N ARG A 181 -15.10 -10.46 -8.26
CA ARG A 181 -16.13 -9.71 -8.99
C ARG A 181 -16.69 -10.51 -10.17
N LYS A 182 -15.82 -11.08 -11.02
CA LYS A 182 -16.24 -11.91 -12.18
C LYS A 182 -17.10 -13.08 -11.72
N TRP A 183 -16.70 -13.68 -10.62
CA TRP A 183 -17.37 -14.79 -9.98
C TRP A 183 -18.74 -14.45 -9.40
N THR A 184 -18.83 -13.32 -8.71
CA THR A 184 -20.11 -12.80 -8.21
C THR A 184 -21.06 -12.48 -9.37
N GLN A 185 -20.54 -11.97 -10.49
CA GLN A 185 -21.35 -11.71 -11.69
C GLN A 185 -21.84 -13.02 -12.35
N ALA A 186 -20.97 -14.03 -12.47
CA ALA A 186 -21.35 -15.33 -13.01
C ALA A 186 -22.44 -16.00 -12.18
N ALA A 187 -22.30 -16.01 -10.85
CA ALA A 187 -23.31 -16.56 -9.95
C ALA A 187 -24.68 -15.87 -10.09
N ARG A 188 -24.71 -14.54 -10.26
CA ARG A 188 -25.95 -13.78 -10.50
C ARG A 188 -26.61 -14.16 -11.83
N LEU A 189 -25.82 -14.36 -12.88
CA LEU A 189 -26.33 -14.78 -14.19
C LEU A 189 -26.94 -16.17 -14.13
N ASP A 190 -26.30 -17.11 -13.44
CA ASP A 190 -26.83 -18.47 -13.28
C ASP A 190 -28.09 -18.48 -12.42
N GLU A 191 -28.15 -17.69 -11.34
CA GLU A 191 -29.35 -17.52 -10.55
C GLU A 191 -30.52 -16.96 -11.38
N GLN A 192 -30.25 -15.98 -12.24
CA GLN A 192 -31.26 -15.43 -13.14
C GLN A 192 -31.77 -16.48 -14.14
N LYS A 193 -30.87 -17.25 -14.78
CA LYS A 193 -31.25 -18.35 -15.68
C LYS A 193 -32.13 -19.38 -14.99
N MET A 194 -31.82 -19.74 -13.73
CA MET A 194 -32.63 -20.69 -12.97
C MET A 194 -34.03 -20.16 -12.68
N ARG A 195 -34.17 -18.86 -12.37
CA ARG A 195 -35.49 -18.24 -12.20
C ARG A 195 -36.28 -18.26 -13.51
N ASP A 196 -35.64 -17.92 -14.64
CA ASP A 196 -36.29 -17.93 -15.95
C ASP A 196 -36.76 -19.34 -16.34
N LEU A 197 -35.96 -20.37 -16.04
CA LEU A 197 -36.34 -21.77 -16.26
C LEU A 197 -37.52 -22.19 -15.38
N HIS A 198 -37.53 -21.83 -14.09
CA HIS A 198 -38.66 -22.12 -13.21
C HIS A 198 -39.94 -21.45 -13.70
N ALA A 199 -39.88 -20.16 -14.06
CA ALA A 199 -41.02 -19.44 -14.60
C ALA A 199 -41.56 -20.13 -15.87
N ARG A 200 -40.66 -20.60 -16.75
CA ARG A 200 -41.05 -21.32 -17.96
C ARG A 200 -41.69 -22.67 -17.68
N ILE A 201 -41.22 -23.39 -16.67
CA ILE A 201 -41.84 -24.65 -16.23
C ILE A 201 -43.25 -24.38 -15.71
N GLU A 202 -43.44 -23.38 -14.83
CA GLU A 202 -44.77 -23.00 -14.32
C GLU A 202 -45.74 -22.59 -15.45
N GLU A 203 -45.26 -21.84 -16.45
CA GLU A 203 -46.06 -21.51 -17.65
C GLU A 203 -46.52 -22.76 -18.41
N LEU A 204 -45.65 -23.76 -18.57
CA LEU A 204 -45.98 -25.00 -19.28
C LEU A 204 -46.92 -25.89 -18.46
N GLU A 205 -46.71 -26.00 -17.15
CA GLU A 205 -47.58 -26.76 -16.25
C GLU A 205 -48.99 -26.15 -16.20
N THR A 206 -49.10 -24.83 -16.13
CA THR A 206 -50.40 -24.13 -16.18
C THR A 206 -51.10 -24.27 -17.54
N ALA A 207 -50.35 -24.35 -18.65
CA ALA A 207 -50.91 -24.61 -19.97
C ALA A 207 -51.42 -26.05 -20.12
N LEU A 208 -50.69 -27.04 -19.57
CA LEU A 208 -51.08 -28.46 -19.57
C LEU A 208 -52.25 -28.75 -18.63
N GLY A 209 -52.32 -28.11 -17.47
CA GLY A 209 -53.42 -28.28 -16.50
C GLY A 209 -54.75 -27.63 -16.93
N ARG A 210 -54.75 -26.87 -18.05
CA ARG A 210 -55.94 -26.21 -18.61
C ARG A 210 -56.48 -26.90 -19.87
N SER A 211 -55.87 -28.00 -20.33
CA SER A 211 -56.39 -28.85 -21.42
C SER A 211 -57.16 -30.04 -20.86
#